data_AF-A0A962UF33-F1
#
_entry.id   AF-A0A962UF33-F1
#
_cell.length_a   1.000
_cell.length_b   1.000
_cell.length_c   1.000
_cell.angle_alpha   90.00
_cell.angle_beta   90.00
_cell.angle_gamma   90.00
#
_symmetry.space_group_name_H-M   'P 1'
#
loop_
_entity.id
_entity.type
_entity.pdbx_description
1 polymer ?
#
loop_
_entity_poly.entity_id
_entity_poly.type
_entity_poly.pdbx_seq_one_letter_code
_entity_poly.pdbx_strand_id
1 'polypeptide(L)'
;MPKPVSKPSAKSFMIEPGSPHPLGTTLVENGINFSLFSEHATGVELLLFENHDDLKPFQTVVFDPIVNKTFHFWHVFIKNAEADIHYALRVDGPNDPGAGHRFDREKVLIDPYSKGNNKSLWKRGDACLPGDNLATSLRSVVIDTKDYDWEGDQPLKRPLNQTVIYELHVGGFTRSATAGVKHPGTFAAIIEKIPYLKELGVTAVELLPVFEFDDTETREFEGQSLSNYWGYSTMSYFAP
;
A
#
# COMPACT_ATOMS: atom_id res chain seq x y z
N MET A 1 -31.99 -1.88 -32.26
CA MET A 1 -30.74 -2.62 -32.53
C MET A 1 -29.79 -2.38 -31.36
N PRO A 2 -29.31 -3.41 -30.66
CA PRO A 2 -28.30 -3.22 -29.63
C PRO A 2 -27.01 -2.70 -30.29
N LYS A 3 -26.46 -1.61 -29.75
CA LYS A 3 -25.17 -1.05 -30.19
C LYS A 3 -24.09 -2.13 -30.01
N PRO A 4 -23.14 -2.25 -30.94
CA PRO A 4 -22.03 -3.18 -30.77
C PRO A 4 -21.25 -2.78 -29.51
N VAL A 5 -21.18 -3.71 -28.55
CA VAL A 5 -20.27 -3.60 -27.41
C VAL A 5 -18.86 -3.61 -27.98
N SER A 6 -18.19 -2.46 -27.91
CA SER A 6 -16.78 -2.36 -28.27
C SER A 6 -16.00 -3.34 -27.40
N LYS A 7 -15.33 -4.31 -28.02
CA LYS A 7 -14.30 -5.11 -27.34
C LYS A 7 -13.32 -4.13 -26.68
N PRO A 8 -12.95 -4.30 -25.40
CA PRO A 8 -11.93 -3.45 -24.81
C PRO A 8 -10.65 -3.59 -25.64
N SER A 9 -10.16 -2.46 -26.15
CA SER A 9 -8.81 -2.34 -26.67
C SER A 9 -7.86 -2.93 -25.64
N ALA A 10 -6.99 -3.87 -26.02
CA ALA A 10 -6.00 -4.44 -25.11
C ALA A 10 -5.08 -3.29 -24.64
N LYS A 11 -5.38 -2.75 -23.46
CA LYS A 11 -4.55 -1.75 -22.79
C LYS A 11 -3.19 -2.40 -22.61
N SER A 12 -2.17 -1.82 -23.20
CA SER A 12 -0.80 -2.30 -23.09
C SER A 12 0.08 -1.07 -23.10
N PHE A 13 0.81 -0.89 -22.01
CA PHE A 13 1.72 0.22 -21.83
C PHE A 13 3.06 -0.08 -22.50
N MET A 14 3.66 0.99 -23.02
CA MET A 14 5.04 0.98 -23.50
C MET A 14 5.98 1.05 -22.31
N ILE A 15 7.07 0.28 -22.39
CA ILE A 15 8.03 0.08 -21.31
C ILE A 15 9.35 0.72 -21.69
N GLU A 16 9.93 1.52 -20.80
CA GLU A 16 11.25 2.13 -20.95
C GLU A 16 12.12 1.79 -19.71
N PRO A 17 13.46 2.01 -19.74
CA PRO A 17 14.35 1.56 -18.68
C PRO A 17 14.01 2.07 -17.27
N GLY A 18 13.49 3.29 -17.15
CA GLY A 18 13.22 3.94 -15.88
C GLY A 18 14.48 4.35 -15.11
N SER A 19 14.30 4.63 -13.82
CA SER A 19 15.31 5.17 -12.91
C SER A 19 15.31 4.41 -11.58
N PRO A 20 16.48 4.14 -10.98
CA PRO A 20 16.59 3.47 -9.67
C PRO A 20 16.08 4.34 -8.51
N HIS A 21 15.84 5.63 -8.73
CA HIS A 21 15.32 6.52 -7.70
C HIS A 21 14.26 7.49 -8.23
N PRO A 22 13.32 7.89 -7.35
CA PRO A 22 13.14 7.41 -5.98
C PRO A 22 12.54 5.99 -5.92
N LEU A 23 12.55 5.38 -4.72
CA LEU A 23 11.98 4.05 -4.48
C LEU A 23 10.44 4.08 -4.50
N GLY A 24 9.84 2.94 -4.85
CA GLY A 24 8.40 2.80 -5.03
C GLY A 24 7.91 3.34 -6.36
N THR A 25 6.67 3.84 -6.36
CA THR A 25 6.05 4.44 -7.54
C THR A 25 6.14 5.96 -7.51
N THR A 26 6.54 6.53 -8.64
CA THR A 26 6.62 7.98 -8.82
C THR A 26 5.99 8.38 -10.13
N LEU A 27 4.93 9.18 -10.02
CA LEU A 27 4.33 9.90 -11.14
C LEU A 27 5.30 10.98 -11.60
N VAL A 28 5.71 10.87 -12.86
CA VAL A 28 6.52 11.85 -13.58
C VAL A 28 5.78 12.26 -14.84
N GLU A 29 6.33 13.22 -15.58
CA GLU A 29 5.73 13.64 -16.83
C GLU A 29 5.59 12.43 -17.79
N ASN A 30 4.38 12.22 -18.31
CA ASN A 30 4.06 11.16 -19.28
C ASN A 30 4.26 9.72 -18.79
N GLY A 31 4.18 9.44 -17.48
CA GLY A 31 4.12 8.06 -17.00
C GLY A 31 4.48 7.85 -15.54
N ILE A 32 4.75 6.59 -15.20
CA ILE A 32 5.10 6.17 -13.84
C ILE A 32 6.45 5.45 -13.86
N ASN A 33 7.36 5.90 -12.99
CA ASN A 33 8.56 5.16 -12.66
C ASN A 33 8.31 4.23 -11.48
N PHE A 34 8.66 2.96 -11.64
CA PHE A 34 8.67 1.96 -10.58
C PHE A 34 10.11 1.67 -10.19
N SER A 35 10.40 1.60 -8.89
CA SER A 35 11.71 1.16 -8.40
C SER A 35 11.61 0.32 -7.13
N LEU A 36 12.28 -0.82 -7.14
CA LEU A 36 12.29 -1.81 -6.06
C LEU A 36 13.74 -2.16 -5.69
N PHE A 37 14.07 -2.07 -4.41
CA PHE A 37 15.33 -2.63 -3.89
C PHE A 37 15.21 -4.14 -3.73
N SER A 38 16.13 -4.89 -4.33
CA SER A 38 16.35 -6.30 -4.02
C SER A 38 17.74 -6.76 -4.44
N GLU A 39 18.62 -6.95 -3.46
CA GLU A 39 20.01 -7.37 -3.65
C GLU A 39 20.13 -8.76 -4.29
N HIS A 40 19.37 -9.73 -3.77
CA HIS A 40 19.49 -11.14 -4.14
C HIS A 40 18.48 -11.62 -5.19
N ALA A 41 17.56 -10.76 -5.63
CA ALA A 41 16.64 -11.13 -6.70
C ALA A 41 17.40 -11.45 -8.00
N THR A 42 16.94 -12.50 -8.68
CA THR A 42 17.37 -12.89 -10.02
C THR A 42 16.37 -12.47 -11.09
N GLY A 43 15.13 -12.15 -10.70
CA GLY A 43 14.10 -11.64 -11.59
C GLY A 43 13.03 -10.86 -10.84
N VAL A 44 12.43 -9.87 -11.52
CA VAL A 44 11.31 -9.09 -11.03
C VAL A 44 10.25 -9.00 -12.12
N GLU A 45 8.99 -9.22 -11.76
CA GLU A 45 7.83 -8.96 -12.60
C GLU A 45 6.93 -7.92 -11.93
N LEU A 46 6.44 -6.98 -12.73
CA LEU A 46 5.37 -6.05 -12.36
C LEU A 46 4.07 -6.53 -13.01
N LEU A 47 3.07 -6.76 -12.18
CA LEU A 47 1.73 -7.18 -12.56
C LEU A 47 0.81 -5.95 -12.53
N LEU A 48 0.21 -5.57 -13.66
CA LEU A 48 -0.69 -4.41 -13.78
C LEU A 48 -2.14 -4.86 -13.95
N PHE A 49 -3.05 -4.27 -13.19
CA PHE A 49 -4.46 -4.63 -13.14
C PHE A 49 -5.33 -3.42 -13.53
N GLU A 50 -6.48 -3.67 -14.17
CA GLU A 50 -7.40 -2.59 -14.54
C GLU A 50 -8.16 -2.13 -13.30
N ASN A 51 -8.61 -3.10 -12.49
CA ASN A 51 -9.28 -2.89 -11.23
C ASN A 51 -8.57 -3.63 -10.09
N HIS A 52 -8.73 -3.12 -8.87
CA HIS A 52 -8.17 -3.71 -7.65
C HIS A 52 -8.57 -5.17 -7.38
N ASP A 53 -9.71 -5.60 -7.88
CA ASP A 53 -10.30 -6.93 -7.68
C ASP A 53 -10.19 -7.83 -8.92
N ASP A 54 -9.46 -7.40 -9.96
CA ASP A 54 -9.17 -8.25 -11.11
C ASP A 54 -8.28 -9.43 -10.69
N LEU A 55 -8.74 -10.65 -11.02
CA LEU A 55 -8.02 -11.89 -10.72
C LEU A 55 -6.79 -12.11 -11.60
N LYS A 56 -6.65 -11.35 -12.69
CA LYS A 56 -5.54 -11.46 -13.63
C LYS A 56 -5.06 -10.07 -14.04
N PRO A 57 -3.74 -9.87 -14.17
CA PRO A 57 -3.23 -8.62 -14.71
C PRO A 57 -3.60 -8.50 -16.19
N PHE A 58 -3.87 -7.28 -16.66
CA PHE A 58 -4.00 -7.03 -18.10
C PHE A 58 -2.62 -7.00 -18.78
N GLN A 59 -1.56 -6.73 -18.01
CA GLN A 59 -0.18 -6.71 -18.49
C GLN A 59 0.79 -7.16 -17.41
N THR A 60 1.77 -7.98 -17.80
CA THR A 60 2.90 -8.37 -16.96
C THR A 60 4.17 -7.85 -17.61
N VAL A 61 4.96 -7.11 -16.84
CA VAL A 61 6.22 -6.51 -17.28
C VAL A 61 7.36 -7.24 -16.59
N VAL A 62 8.17 -7.95 -17.36
CA VAL A 62 9.37 -8.63 -16.87
C VAL A 62 10.55 -7.66 -16.97
N PHE A 63 11.29 -7.48 -15.88
CA PHE A 63 12.40 -6.55 -15.82
C PHE A 63 13.63 -7.20 -16.44
N ASP A 64 14.26 -6.53 -17.41
CA ASP A 64 15.52 -6.98 -17.96
C ASP A 64 16.67 -6.74 -16.95
N PRO A 65 17.41 -7.77 -16.51
CA PRO A 65 18.44 -7.60 -15.47
C PRO A 65 19.67 -6.80 -15.92
N ILE A 66 19.81 -6.51 -17.22
CA ILE A 66 20.87 -5.68 -17.80
C ILE A 66 20.40 -4.23 -17.97
N VAL A 67 19.15 -4.02 -18.39
CA VAL A 67 18.61 -2.68 -18.71
C VAL A 67 17.82 -2.07 -17.54
N ASN A 68 17.05 -2.88 -16.83
CA ASN A 68 16.12 -2.49 -15.77
C ASN A 68 16.67 -2.72 -14.36
N LYS A 69 18.01 -2.78 -14.21
CA LYS A 69 18.66 -2.96 -12.92
C LYS A 69 19.93 -2.12 -12.83
N THR A 70 19.97 -1.26 -11.84
CA THR A 70 21.17 -0.50 -11.45
C THR A 70 21.58 -0.94 -10.06
N PHE A 71 22.73 -1.62 -9.94
CA PHE A 71 23.20 -2.22 -8.68
C PHE A 71 22.15 -3.15 -8.06
N HIS A 72 21.60 -2.84 -6.88
CA HIS A 72 20.55 -3.62 -6.21
C HIS A 72 19.13 -3.08 -6.44
N PHE A 73 18.97 -2.11 -7.34
CA PHE A 73 17.70 -1.46 -7.63
C PHE A 73 17.17 -1.91 -8.97
N TRP A 74 16.01 -2.57 -8.93
CA TRP A 74 15.21 -2.93 -10.09
C TRP A 74 14.32 -1.75 -10.43
N HIS A 75 14.20 -1.39 -11.70
CA HIS A 75 13.42 -0.23 -12.10
C HIS A 75 12.87 -0.34 -13.51
N VAL A 76 11.70 0.24 -13.73
CA VAL A 76 11.07 0.31 -15.04
C VAL A 76 10.21 1.57 -15.14
N PHE A 77 10.09 2.12 -16.34
CA PHE A 77 9.17 3.22 -16.61
C PHE A 77 8.02 2.76 -17.49
N ILE A 78 6.80 3.07 -17.06
CA ILE A 78 5.56 2.76 -17.77
C ILE A 78 5.02 4.05 -18.38
N LYS A 79 5.09 4.15 -19.70
CA LYS A 79 4.74 5.35 -20.45
C LYS A 79 3.23 5.54 -20.55
N ASN A 80 2.78 6.78 -20.42
CA ASN A 80 1.38 7.22 -20.47
C ASN A 80 0.49 6.53 -19.42
N ALA A 81 1.10 6.00 -18.36
CA ALA A 81 0.39 5.45 -17.23
C ALA A 81 0.08 6.56 -16.22
N GLU A 82 -1.13 6.55 -15.67
CA GLU A 82 -1.65 7.57 -14.75
C GLU A 82 -1.82 6.98 -13.35
N ALA A 83 -2.20 7.82 -12.37
CA ALA A 83 -2.55 7.37 -11.03
C ALA A 83 -3.69 6.32 -11.04
N ASP A 84 -3.97 5.74 -9.88
CA ASP A 84 -5.03 4.74 -9.66
C ASP A 84 -4.82 3.40 -10.39
N ILE A 85 -3.66 3.18 -11.00
CA ILE A 85 -3.27 1.86 -11.48
C ILE A 85 -2.99 0.95 -10.30
N HIS A 86 -3.67 -0.19 -10.28
CA HIS A 86 -3.41 -1.27 -9.33
C HIS A 86 -2.30 -2.17 -9.84
N TYR A 87 -1.38 -2.53 -8.96
CA TYR A 87 -0.24 -3.35 -9.31
C TYR A 87 0.19 -4.26 -8.18
N ALA A 88 1.00 -5.26 -8.53
CA ALA A 88 1.70 -6.10 -7.58
C ALA A 88 3.02 -6.58 -8.20
N LEU A 89 3.86 -7.23 -7.39
CA LEU A 89 5.18 -7.68 -7.79
C LEU A 89 5.29 -9.20 -7.67
N ARG A 90 6.10 -9.81 -8.53
CA ARG A 90 6.68 -11.14 -8.27
C ARG A 90 8.19 -11.00 -8.29
N VAL A 91 8.84 -11.68 -7.35
CA VAL A 91 10.29 -11.59 -7.20
C VAL A 91 10.86 -13.00 -7.14
N ASP A 92 11.76 -13.29 -8.06
CA ASP A 92 12.45 -14.55 -8.20
C ASP A 92 13.87 -14.45 -7.63
N GLY A 93 14.43 -15.57 -7.18
CA GLY A 93 15.73 -15.60 -6.52
C GLY A 93 16.04 -16.94 -5.84
N PRO A 94 17.16 -17.03 -5.09
CA PRO A 94 17.51 -18.23 -4.36
C PRO A 94 16.42 -18.65 -3.36
N ASN A 95 16.12 -19.94 -3.25
CA ASN A 95 15.24 -20.47 -2.21
C ASN A 95 16.01 -21.46 -1.33
N ASP A 96 16.87 -20.90 -0.48
CA ASP A 96 17.67 -21.63 0.50
C ASP A 96 17.36 -21.09 1.91
N PRO A 97 16.39 -21.70 2.62
CA PRO A 97 16.04 -21.28 3.97
C PRO A 97 17.20 -21.38 4.97
N GLY A 98 18.19 -22.25 4.72
CA GLY A 98 19.38 -22.38 5.58
C GLY A 98 20.29 -21.16 5.50
N ALA A 99 20.35 -20.51 4.33
CA ALA A 99 20.99 -19.22 4.11
C ALA A 99 20.07 -18.01 4.37
N GLY A 100 18.81 -18.25 4.77
CA GLY A 100 17.80 -17.22 4.98
C GLY A 100 17.09 -16.73 3.71
N HIS A 101 17.41 -17.28 2.54
CA HIS A 101 16.73 -16.94 1.30
C HIS A 101 15.37 -17.64 1.19
N ARG A 102 14.33 -16.87 0.85
CA ARG A 102 12.93 -17.33 0.79
C ARG A 102 12.22 -16.82 -0.46
N PHE A 103 12.94 -16.66 -1.56
CA PHE A 103 12.33 -16.23 -2.80
C PHE A 103 11.36 -17.30 -3.30
N ASP A 104 10.18 -16.85 -3.73
CA ASP A 104 9.14 -17.69 -4.30
C ASP A 104 8.41 -16.86 -5.36
N ARG A 105 8.71 -17.16 -6.63
CA ARG A 105 8.14 -16.45 -7.78
C ARG A 105 6.63 -16.60 -7.87
N GLU A 106 6.05 -17.66 -7.30
CA GLU A 106 4.60 -17.86 -7.31
C GLU A 106 3.88 -16.86 -6.39
N LYS A 107 4.60 -16.25 -5.43
CA LYS A 107 4.04 -15.28 -4.50
C LYS A 107 3.99 -13.89 -5.12
N VAL A 108 2.76 -13.39 -5.19
CA VAL A 108 2.45 -11.99 -5.45
C VAL A 108 2.67 -11.19 -4.17
N LEU A 109 3.48 -10.14 -4.29
CA LEU A 109 3.95 -9.28 -3.23
C LEU A 109 3.42 -7.85 -3.44
N ILE A 110 3.24 -7.12 -2.33
CA ILE A 110 3.07 -5.66 -2.37
C ILE A 110 4.40 -4.97 -2.57
N ASP A 111 4.36 -3.73 -3.06
CA ASP A 111 5.53 -2.85 -3.04
C ASP A 111 5.77 -2.36 -1.60
N PRO A 112 6.97 -2.58 -1.02
CA PRO A 112 7.30 -2.09 0.33
C PRO A 112 7.28 -0.55 0.44
N TYR A 113 7.30 0.17 -0.68
CA TYR A 113 7.21 1.62 -0.77
C TYR A 113 5.83 2.09 -1.28
N SER A 114 4.84 1.19 -1.33
CA SER A 114 3.48 1.49 -1.72
C SER A 114 2.85 2.55 -0.80
N LYS A 115 2.22 3.55 -1.41
CA LYS A 115 1.48 4.62 -0.72
C LYS A 115 0.02 4.27 -0.43
N GLY A 116 -0.43 3.10 -0.87
CA GLY A 116 -1.78 2.60 -0.66
C GLY A 116 -1.89 1.16 -1.13
N ASN A 117 -2.54 0.30 -0.36
CA ASN A 117 -2.87 -1.04 -0.81
C ASN A 117 -4.36 -1.33 -0.68
N ASN A 118 -4.81 -2.33 -1.42
CA ASN A 118 -6.17 -2.81 -1.44
C ASN A 118 -6.20 -4.28 -1.02
N LYS A 119 -7.13 -4.59 -0.09
CA LYS A 119 -7.29 -5.90 0.53
C LYS A 119 -8.51 -6.69 0.08
N SER A 120 -9.27 -6.22 -0.93
CA SER A 120 -10.54 -6.84 -1.35
C SER A 120 -10.41 -8.34 -1.66
N LEU A 121 -9.25 -8.78 -2.17
CA LEU A 121 -8.97 -10.19 -2.47
C LEU A 121 -8.13 -10.90 -1.40
N TRP A 122 -7.60 -10.18 -0.41
CA TRP A 122 -6.55 -10.70 0.47
C TRP A 122 -7.03 -11.89 1.31
N LYS A 123 -6.32 -13.02 1.18
CA LYS A 123 -6.44 -14.17 2.07
C LYS A 123 -5.07 -14.57 2.58
N ARG A 124 -4.75 -14.15 3.82
CA ARG A 124 -3.48 -14.44 4.48
C ARG A 124 -3.07 -15.92 4.42
N GLY A 125 -4.03 -16.82 4.62
CA GLY A 125 -3.78 -18.26 4.61
C GLY A 125 -3.15 -18.76 3.30
N ASP A 126 -3.65 -18.30 2.15
CA ASP A 126 -3.16 -18.72 0.83
C ASP A 126 -1.73 -18.24 0.57
N ALA A 127 -1.36 -17.07 1.11
CA ALA A 127 0.01 -16.56 1.02
C ALA A 127 1.02 -17.39 1.82
N CYS A 128 0.57 -18.11 2.85
CA CYS A 128 1.42 -18.96 3.69
C CYS A 128 1.57 -20.41 3.18
N LEU A 129 0.72 -20.85 2.25
CA LEU A 129 0.73 -22.21 1.68
C LEU A 129 1.51 -22.25 0.36
N PRO A 130 2.07 -23.37 -0.09
CA PRO A 130 2.66 -23.48 -1.43
C PRO A 130 1.66 -23.16 -2.56
N GLY A 131 2.13 -22.63 -3.69
CA GLY A 131 1.31 -22.32 -4.87
C GLY A 131 1.08 -20.83 -5.11
N ASP A 132 0.50 -20.51 -6.27
CA ASP A 132 0.20 -19.12 -6.66
C ASP A 132 -0.92 -18.51 -5.79
N ASN A 133 -0.70 -17.30 -5.26
CA ASN A 133 -1.68 -16.51 -4.50
C ASN A 133 -2.26 -15.33 -5.30
N LEU A 134 -2.09 -15.29 -6.64
CA LEU A 134 -2.54 -14.18 -7.48
C LEU A 134 -4.02 -13.83 -7.27
N ALA A 135 -4.90 -14.83 -7.22
CA ALA A 135 -6.33 -14.60 -7.05
C ALA A 135 -6.73 -14.13 -5.64
N THR A 136 -5.81 -14.17 -4.68
CA THR A 136 -6.08 -13.91 -3.25
C THR A 136 -5.02 -13.03 -2.57
N SER A 137 -4.31 -12.22 -3.36
CA SER A 137 -3.23 -11.33 -2.92
C SER A 137 -3.69 -9.88 -2.82
N LEU A 138 -2.93 -9.09 -2.06
CA LEU A 138 -3.05 -7.63 -1.99
C LEU A 138 -2.72 -6.99 -3.35
N ARG A 139 -3.21 -5.77 -3.56
CA ARG A 139 -2.80 -4.89 -4.67
C ARG A 139 -2.29 -3.57 -4.13
N SER A 140 -1.09 -3.18 -4.52
CA SER A 140 -0.63 -1.80 -4.34
C SER A 140 -1.35 -0.88 -5.35
N VAL A 141 -1.47 0.40 -5.03
CA VAL A 141 -2.04 1.41 -5.93
C VAL A 141 -1.09 2.59 -6.10
N VAL A 142 -1.04 3.13 -7.31
CA VAL A 142 -0.27 4.34 -7.60
C VAL A 142 -1.07 5.55 -7.13
N ILE A 143 -0.56 6.24 -6.10
CA ILE A 143 -1.18 7.44 -5.53
C ILE A 143 -0.45 8.70 -5.97
N ASP A 144 -1.19 9.68 -6.50
CA ASP A 144 -0.67 11.03 -6.71
C ASP A 144 -0.67 11.83 -5.40
N THR A 145 0.51 11.93 -4.79
CA THR A 145 0.69 12.72 -3.56
C THR A 145 0.81 14.22 -3.81
N LYS A 146 0.91 14.67 -5.08
CA LYS A 146 1.07 16.10 -5.42
C LYS A 146 -0.28 16.80 -5.64
N ASP A 147 -1.35 16.04 -5.85
CA ASP A 147 -2.69 16.58 -6.11
C ASP A 147 -3.39 17.12 -4.84
N TYR A 148 -2.83 16.85 -3.65
CA TYR A 148 -3.37 17.36 -2.40
C TYR A 148 -2.89 18.80 -2.13
N ASP A 149 -3.84 19.76 -2.15
CA ASP A 149 -3.58 21.14 -1.73
C ASP A 149 -3.55 21.24 -0.19
N TRP A 150 -2.36 21.49 0.34
CA TRP A 150 -2.14 21.66 1.78
C TRP A 150 -2.63 23.02 2.30
N GLU A 151 -3.08 23.94 1.43
CA GLU A 151 -3.54 25.29 1.79
C GLU A 151 -2.48 26.08 2.61
N GLY A 152 -1.20 25.73 2.42
CA GLY A 152 -0.08 26.33 3.16
C GLY A 152 0.11 25.82 4.59
N ASP A 153 -0.47 24.68 4.97
CA ASP A 153 -0.23 24.04 6.28
C ASP A 153 1.27 23.89 6.56
N GLN A 154 1.67 24.11 7.82
CA GLN A 154 3.05 24.06 8.26
C GLN A 154 3.14 23.43 9.65
N PRO A 155 4.22 22.66 9.93
CA PRO A 155 4.45 22.11 11.26
C PRO A 155 4.47 23.21 12.33
N LEU A 156 3.70 23.03 13.40
CA LEU A 156 3.62 23.99 14.51
C LEU A 156 4.96 24.18 15.26
N LYS A 157 5.89 23.22 15.15
CA LYS A 157 7.21 23.22 15.80
C LYS A 157 7.18 23.59 17.29
N ARG A 158 6.16 23.10 18.01
CA ARG A 158 6.00 23.33 19.45
C ARG A 158 7.15 22.70 20.23
N PRO A 159 7.81 23.43 21.14
CA PRO A 159 8.85 22.85 22.01
C PRO A 159 8.28 21.73 22.89
N LEU A 160 9.05 20.65 23.09
CA LEU A 160 8.62 19.49 23.89
C LEU A 160 8.20 19.84 25.32
N ASN A 161 8.84 20.83 25.94
CA ASN A 161 8.49 21.29 27.30
C ASN A 161 7.16 22.05 27.37
N GLN A 162 6.54 22.35 26.23
CA GLN A 162 5.19 22.93 26.12
C GLN A 162 4.18 21.92 25.57
N THR A 163 4.58 20.66 25.42
CA THR A 163 3.76 19.61 24.82
C THR A 163 3.08 18.77 25.90
N VAL A 164 1.75 18.73 25.84
CA VAL A 164 0.88 17.72 26.45
C VAL A 164 0.38 16.80 25.35
N ILE A 165 0.78 15.53 25.41
CA ILE A 165 0.45 14.48 24.44
C ILE A 165 -0.86 13.81 24.84
N TYR A 166 -1.74 13.57 23.86
CA TYR A 166 -2.95 12.77 24.00
C TYR A 166 -2.88 11.57 23.06
N GLU A 167 -2.60 10.40 23.63
CA GLU A 167 -2.60 9.14 22.87
C GLU A 167 -4.05 8.75 22.52
N LEU A 168 -4.32 8.46 21.24
CA LEU A 168 -5.64 8.05 20.79
C LEU A 168 -5.60 6.96 19.72
N HIS A 169 -6.63 6.12 19.73
CA HIS A 169 -6.91 5.17 18.67
C HIS A 169 -7.92 5.76 17.70
N VAL A 170 -7.58 5.87 16.40
CA VAL A 170 -8.45 6.48 15.36
C VAL A 170 -9.86 5.91 15.37
N GLY A 171 -9.95 4.58 15.21
CA GLY A 171 -11.22 3.85 15.34
C GLY A 171 -11.92 4.07 16.69
N GLY A 172 -11.21 3.84 17.80
CA GLY A 172 -11.82 3.85 19.14
C GLY A 172 -12.38 5.20 19.57
N PHE A 173 -11.69 6.27 19.20
CA PHE A 173 -11.96 7.62 19.69
C PHE A 173 -13.36 8.12 19.34
N THR A 174 -13.90 7.72 18.19
CA THR A 174 -15.18 8.22 17.69
C THR A 174 -16.21 7.15 17.33
N ARG A 175 -15.93 5.87 17.60
CA ARG A 175 -16.82 4.74 17.23
C ARG A 175 -18.18 4.76 17.92
N SER A 176 -18.25 5.26 19.16
CA SER A 176 -19.51 5.33 19.90
C SER A 176 -20.48 6.29 19.24
N ALA A 177 -21.77 5.93 19.17
CA ALA A 177 -22.82 6.84 18.68
C ALA A 177 -22.90 8.15 19.48
N THR A 178 -22.51 8.14 20.75
CA THR A 178 -22.43 9.33 21.60
C THR A 178 -21.35 10.33 21.16
N ALA A 179 -20.43 9.92 20.27
CA ALA A 179 -19.47 10.84 19.69
C ALA A 179 -20.16 11.88 18.79
N GLY A 180 -21.33 11.61 18.22
CA GLY A 180 -22.08 12.59 17.43
C GLY A 180 -21.32 13.11 16.21
N VAL A 181 -20.54 12.26 15.55
CA VAL A 181 -19.77 12.55 14.34
C VAL A 181 -20.41 11.91 13.11
N LYS A 182 -20.11 12.41 11.91
CA LYS A 182 -20.69 11.90 10.67
C LYS A 182 -20.13 10.54 10.24
N HIS A 183 -18.84 10.30 10.47
CA HIS A 183 -18.14 9.07 10.04
C HIS A 183 -17.40 8.39 11.21
N PRO A 184 -18.12 7.78 12.18
CA PRO A 184 -17.53 7.17 13.38
C PRO A 184 -16.35 6.24 13.08
N GLY A 185 -15.26 6.39 13.82
CA GLY A 185 -14.08 5.53 13.76
C GLY A 185 -13.15 5.76 12.55
N THR A 186 -13.22 6.94 11.92
CA THR A 186 -12.37 7.31 10.76
C THR A 186 -11.47 8.50 11.07
N PHE A 187 -10.45 8.74 10.23
CA PHE A 187 -9.64 9.96 10.29
C PHE A 187 -10.48 11.23 10.20
N ALA A 188 -11.48 11.26 9.31
CA ALA A 188 -12.37 12.41 9.14
C ALA A 188 -13.14 12.76 10.42
N ALA A 189 -13.57 11.76 11.19
CA ALA A 189 -14.27 11.99 12.45
C ALA A 189 -13.37 12.61 13.55
N ILE A 190 -12.05 12.43 13.48
CA ILE A 190 -11.12 13.12 14.41
C ILE A 190 -11.17 14.63 14.19
N ILE A 191 -11.30 15.07 12.93
CA ILE A 191 -11.38 16.49 12.57
C ILE A 191 -12.60 17.13 13.26
N GLU A 192 -13.74 16.44 13.28
CA GLU A 192 -14.96 16.89 13.98
C GLU A 192 -14.76 17.01 15.51
N LYS A 193 -13.74 16.35 16.07
CA LYS A 193 -13.38 16.39 17.50
C LYS A 193 -12.28 17.39 17.85
N ILE A 194 -11.78 18.17 16.89
CA ILE A 194 -10.82 19.25 17.17
C ILE A 194 -11.32 20.23 18.26
N PRO A 195 -12.60 20.68 18.27
CA PRO A 195 -13.08 21.58 19.33
C PRO A 195 -12.96 20.98 20.73
N TYR A 196 -13.29 19.70 20.88
CA TYR A 196 -13.14 18.97 22.14
C TYR A 196 -11.67 18.87 22.57
N LEU A 197 -10.76 18.53 21.64
CA LEU A 197 -9.33 18.43 21.95
C LEU A 197 -8.74 19.79 22.36
N LYS A 198 -9.21 20.88 21.76
CA LYS A 198 -8.86 22.25 22.15
C LYS A 198 -9.37 22.60 23.54
N GLU A 199 -10.63 22.28 23.85
CA GLU A 199 -11.22 22.51 25.18
C GLU A 199 -10.49 21.71 26.27
N LEU A 200 -10.13 20.46 25.96
CA LEU A 200 -9.34 19.61 26.85
C LEU A 200 -7.94 20.18 27.14
N GLY A 201 -7.42 21.04 26.26
CA GLY A 201 -6.14 21.72 26.44
C GLY A 201 -4.92 20.90 26.03
N VAL A 202 -5.12 19.77 25.33
CA VAL A 202 -4.01 18.98 24.79
C VAL A 202 -3.38 19.68 23.59
N THR A 203 -2.14 19.33 23.30
CA THR A 203 -1.31 20.10 22.35
C THR A 203 -0.79 19.29 21.18
N ALA A 204 -0.69 17.97 21.37
CA ALA A 204 -0.28 17.00 20.38
C ALA A 204 -1.17 15.78 20.54
N VAL A 205 -1.60 15.22 19.42
CA VAL A 205 -2.28 13.94 19.34
C VAL A 205 -1.25 12.91 18.88
N GLU A 206 -1.11 11.83 19.66
CA GLU A 206 -0.31 10.67 19.28
C GLU A 206 -1.26 9.56 18.85
N LEU A 207 -1.26 9.24 17.56
CA LEU A 207 -2.10 8.16 17.06
C LEU A 207 -1.43 6.82 17.36
N LEU A 208 -2.22 5.86 17.87
CA LEU A 208 -1.88 4.43 17.72
C LEU A 208 -1.63 4.10 16.24
N PRO A 209 -0.96 2.97 15.92
CA PRO A 209 -0.53 2.64 14.56
C PRO A 209 -1.54 2.97 13.45
N VAL A 210 -1.08 3.79 12.51
CA VAL A 210 -1.80 4.21 11.29
C VAL A 210 -1.02 3.84 10.04
N PHE A 211 -0.08 2.91 10.16
CA PHE A 211 0.52 2.25 9.00
C PHE A 211 -0.30 1.01 8.71
N GLU A 212 -0.52 0.71 7.43
CA GLU A 212 -1.34 -0.42 7.03
C GLU A 212 -0.81 -1.72 7.65
N PHE A 213 -1.70 -2.42 8.37
CA PHE A 213 -1.43 -3.68 9.04
C PHE A 213 -2.43 -4.75 8.57
N ASP A 214 -2.14 -6.03 8.81
CA ASP A 214 -3.12 -7.08 8.51
C ASP A 214 -4.19 -7.17 9.60
N ASP A 215 -5.42 -6.75 9.31
CA ASP A 215 -6.56 -6.89 10.19
C ASP A 215 -7.19 -8.30 10.12
N THR A 216 -6.72 -9.15 9.20
CA THR A 216 -7.09 -10.57 9.09
C THR A 216 -6.19 -11.50 9.91
N GLU A 217 -5.21 -10.96 10.64
CA GLU A 217 -4.44 -11.73 11.62
C GLU A 217 -5.38 -12.23 12.72
N THR A 218 -5.82 -13.48 12.60
CA THR A 218 -6.70 -14.11 13.57
C THR A 218 -5.90 -14.70 14.71
N ARG A 219 -6.20 -14.22 15.92
CA ARG A 219 -5.87 -14.93 17.16
C ARG A 219 -7.14 -15.59 17.67
N GLU A 220 -7.04 -16.82 18.12
CA GLU A 220 -8.17 -17.51 18.75
C GLU A 220 -7.99 -17.50 20.26
N PHE A 221 -9.06 -17.14 20.97
CA PHE A 221 -9.14 -17.25 22.42
C PHE A 221 -10.49 -17.86 22.77
N GLU A 222 -10.48 -19.00 23.47
CA GLU A 222 -11.70 -19.74 23.86
C GLU A 222 -12.66 -20.03 22.68
N GLY A 223 -12.12 -20.31 21.49
CA GLY A 223 -12.91 -20.61 20.29
C GLY A 223 -13.52 -19.40 19.59
N GLN A 224 -13.17 -18.17 20.01
CA GLN A 224 -13.54 -16.93 19.33
C GLN A 224 -12.36 -16.36 18.55
N SER A 225 -12.61 -16.00 17.30
CA SER A 225 -11.65 -15.24 16.50
C SER A 225 -11.61 -13.78 16.97
N LEU A 226 -10.41 -13.32 17.31
CA LEU A 226 -10.11 -11.93 17.66
C LEU A 226 -9.53 -11.19 16.45
N SER A 227 -9.74 -9.88 16.42
CA SER A 227 -9.15 -8.98 15.43
C SER A 227 -8.03 -8.15 16.05
N ASN A 228 -7.06 -7.76 15.24
CA ASN A 228 -6.01 -6.84 15.65
C ASN A 228 -6.58 -5.41 15.76
N TYR A 229 -7.01 -5.06 16.96
CA TYR A 229 -7.56 -3.74 17.24
C TYR A 229 -6.47 -2.65 17.16
N TRP A 230 -5.34 -2.83 17.85
CA TRP A 230 -4.32 -1.78 17.98
C TRP A 230 -3.50 -1.51 16.72
N GLY A 231 -3.39 -2.49 15.82
CA GLY A 231 -2.66 -2.31 14.55
C GLY A 231 -1.14 -2.50 14.63
N TYR A 232 -0.59 -2.98 15.75
CA TYR A 232 0.85 -3.29 15.90
C TYR A 232 1.25 -4.58 15.15
N SER A 233 1.04 -4.61 13.83
CA SER A 233 1.40 -5.70 12.90
C SER A 233 1.57 -5.14 11.49
N THR A 234 2.41 -4.11 11.36
CA THR A 234 2.58 -3.32 10.12
C THR A 234 3.03 -4.18 8.95
N MET A 235 2.38 -3.99 7.80
CA MET A 235 2.75 -4.60 6.51
C MET A 235 3.31 -3.58 5.51
N SER A 236 2.84 -2.34 5.55
CA SER A 236 3.31 -1.25 4.68
C SER A 236 3.61 -0.01 5.50
N TYR A 237 4.83 0.53 5.37
CA TYR A 237 5.28 1.70 6.13
C TYR A 237 4.95 3.05 5.47
N PHE A 238 4.40 3.02 4.26
CA PHE A 238 4.09 4.22 3.47
C PHE A 238 2.60 4.34 3.13
N ALA A 239 1.79 3.32 3.44
CA ALA A 239 0.35 3.31 3.27
C ALA A 239 -0.35 3.48 4.64
N PRO A 240 -1.41 4.30 4.74
CA PRO A 240 -2.19 4.47 5.96
C PRO A 240 -3.20 3.35 6.23
#